data_AF-A0A8S2WPL0-F1
#
_entry.id   AF-A0A8S2WPL0-F1
#
_cell.length_a   1.000
_cell.length_b   1.000
_cell.length_c   1.000
_cell.angle_alpha   90.00
_cell.angle_beta   90.00
_cell.angle_gamma   90.00
#
_symmetry.space_group_name_H-M   'P 1'
#
loop_
_entity.id
_entity.type
_entity.pdbx_description
1 polymer ?
#
loop_
_entity_poly.entity_id
_entity_poly.type
_entity_poly.pdbx_seq_one_letter_code
_entity_poly.pdbx_strand_id
1 'polypeptide(L)'
;QEPSALYNACRNNDIEQVKTLLTNTSLEQLNRIEPNGSTALHAASYWSHGEIVKLLLEQGADRWIKNRYNMTPYEEAELSHIKEIFHKTNYIPPLSTSTVHAYVKLLHAIKNELLPVVDLRQNMKSKIVRHQSNTQNE
;
A
#
# COMPACT_ATOMS: atom_id res chain seq x y z
N GLN A 1 -15.93 18.85 -0.31
CA GLN A 1 -15.63 18.65 1.12
C GLN A 1 -14.23 19.15 1.38
N GLU A 2 -13.98 19.73 2.55
CA GLU A 2 -12.64 20.13 2.96
C GLU A 2 -11.79 18.91 3.37
N PRO A 3 -10.46 18.93 3.09
CA PRO A 3 -9.56 17.89 3.57
C PRO A 3 -9.54 17.79 5.10
N SER A 4 -9.26 16.61 5.64
CA SER A 4 -9.10 16.46 7.11
C SER A 4 -7.95 17.32 7.66
N ALA A 5 -8.05 17.65 8.96
CA ALA A 5 -6.97 18.31 9.68
C ALA A 5 -5.66 17.50 9.62
N LEU A 6 -5.75 16.17 9.76
CA LEU A 6 -4.59 15.27 9.66
C LEU A 6 -3.94 15.35 8.29
N TYR A 7 -4.72 15.29 7.21
CA TYR A 7 -4.19 15.42 5.85
C TYR A 7 -3.47 16.76 5.64
N ASN A 8 -4.06 17.86 6.10
CA ASN A 8 -3.47 19.19 5.97
C ASN A 8 -2.18 19.33 6.80
N ALA A 9 -2.16 18.81 8.03
CA ALA A 9 -0.96 18.78 8.87
C ALA A 9 0.17 17.98 8.21
N CYS A 10 -0.15 16.81 7.65
CA CYS A 10 0.80 15.98 6.91
C CYS A 10 1.33 16.71 5.67
N ARG A 11 0.48 17.35 4.88
CA ARG A 11 0.89 18.11 3.70
C ARG A 11 1.83 19.28 4.05
N ASN A 12 1.55 19.97 5.15
CA ASN A 12 2.26 21.20 5.54
C ASN A 12 3.52 20.94 6.40
N ASN A 13 3.89 19.68 6.64
CA ASN A 13 4.97 19.28 7.55
C ASN A 13 4.78 19.75 8.99
N ASP A 14 3.54 19.85 9.47
CA ASP A 14 3.24 20.26 10.85
C ASP A 14 3.35 19.05 11.78
N ILE A 15 4.59 18.70 12.14
CA ILE A 15 4.90 17.51 12.94
C ILE A 15 4.18 17.54 14.31
N GLU A 16 4.12 18.70 14.96
CA GLU A 16 3.51 18.80 16.29
C GLU A 16 1.99 18.66 16.23
N GLN A 17 1.35 19.21 15.20
CA GLN A 17 -0.06 18.98 14.97
C GLN A 17 -0.35 17.52 14.58
N VAL A 18 0.49 16.89 13.75
CA VAL A 18 0.37 15.46 13.44
C VAL A 18 0.44 14.63 14.72
N LYS A 19 1.46 14.82 15.56
CA LYS A 19 1.57 14.09 16.85
C LYS A 19 0.34 14.29 17.72
N THR A 20 -0.14 15.53 17.84
CA THR A 20 -1.33 15.87 18.62
C THR A 20 -2.57 15.14 18.10
N LEU A 21 -2.82 15.18 16.79
CA LEU A 21 -3.97 14.54 16.17
C LEU A 21 -3.92 13.01 16.31
N LEU A 22 -2.75 12.40 16.15
CA LEU A 22 -2.60 10.96 16.20
C LEU A 22 -2.94 10.35 17.57
N THR A 23 -2.87 11.12 18.66
CA THR A 23 -3.22 10.63 20.02
C THR A 23 -4.62 10.04 20.15
N ASN A 24 -5.58 10.51 19.35
CA ASN A 24 -6.99 10.11 19.42
C ASN A 24 -7.56 9.74 18.04
N THR A 25 -6.70 9.44 17.07
CA THR A 25 -7.13 9.10 15.70
C THR A 25 -7.46 7.62 15.60
N SER A 26 -8.68 7.28 15.16
CA SER A 26 -9.05 5.89 14.84
C SER A 26 -8.41 5.42 13.53
N LEU A 27 -8.29 4.11 13.30
CA LEU A 27 -7.78 3.58 12.02
C LEU A 27 -8.62 4.01 10.81
N GLU A 28 -9.93 4.22 10.98
CA GLU A 28 -10.80 4.74 9.92
C GLU A 28 -10.44 6.19 9.56
N GLN A 29 -10.19 7.03 10.57
CA GLN A 29 -9.77 8.42 10.37
C GLN A 29 -8.35 8.51 9.80
N LEU A 30 -7.44 7.66 10.27
CA LEU A 30 -6.06 7.58 9.79
C LEU A 30 -5.98 7.24 8.29
N ASN A 31 -6.86 6.33 7.85
CA ASN A 31 -6.93 5.83 6.49
C ASN A 31 -8.01 6.52 5.64
N ARG A 32 -8.55 7.65 6.12
CA ARG A 32 -9.57 8.41 5.40
C ARG A 32 -9.05 8.80 4.01
N ILE A 33 -9.87 8.51 3.01
CA ILE A 33 -9.66 8.95 1.63
C ILE A 33 -10.23 10.36 1.49
N GLU A 34 -9.38 11.30 1.09
CA GLU A 34 -9.78 12.70 0.86
C GLU A 34 -10.49 12.88 -0.49
N PRO A 35 -11.13 14.04 -0.78
CA PRO A 35 -11.73 14.31 -2.10
C PRO A 35 -10.73 14.17 -3.26
N ASN A 36 -9.49 14.47 -2.91
CA ASN A 36 -8.23 13.85 -3.28
C ASN A 36 -8.10 12.48 -3.96
N GLY A 37 -8.85 11.48 -3.51
CA GLY A 37 -8.46 10.08 -3.63
C GLY A 37 -7.25 9.70 -2.75
N SER A 38 -6.48 10.64 -2.21
CA SER A 38 -5.29 10.34 -1.40
C SER A 38 -5.61 10.26 0.10
N THR A 39 -4.75 9.58 0.84
CA THR A 39 -4.78 9.54 2.32
C THR A 39 -3.74 10.49 2.91
N ALA A 40 -3.73 10.68 4.24
CA ALA A 40 -2.68 11.44 4.93
C ALA A 40 -1.27 10.88 4.65
N LEU A 41 -1.13 9.56 4.55
CA LEU A 41 0.15 8.90 4.24
C LEU A 41 0.63 9.20 2.82
N HIS A 42 -0.27 9.32 1.83
CA HIS A 42 0.09 9.77 0.49
C HIS A 42 0.62 11.21 0.52
N ALA A 43 -0.05 12.12 1.24
CA ALA A 43 0.41 13.51 1.33
C ALA A 43 1.82 13.60 1.93
N ALA A 44 2.05 12.93 3.06
CA ALA A 44 3.37 12.90 3.68
C ALA A 44 4.45 12.31 2.76
N SER A 45 4.09 11.28 1.98
CA SER A 45 5.02 10.61 1.05
C SER A 45 5.34 11.47 -0.17
N TYR A 46 4.33 12.07 -0.80
CA TYR A 46 4.48 12.96 -1.95
C TYR A 46 5.36 14.17 -1.62
N TRP A 47 5.10 14.82 -0.48
CA TRP A 47 5.86 16.00 -0.04
C TRP A 47 7.19 15.65 0.65
N SER A 48 7.54 14.36 0.72
CA SER A 48 8.79 13.86 1.30
C SER A 48 9.01 14.22 2.78
N HIS A 49 7.94 14.22 3.57
CA HIS A 49 8.00 14.47 5.02
C HIS A 49 8.28 13.17 5.78
N GLY A 50 9.53 12.70 5.71
CA GLY A 50 9.93 11.38 6.20
C GLY A 50 9.57 11.09 7.67
N GLU A 51 9.72 12.06 8.57
CA GLU A 51 9.35 11.89 9.98
C GLU A 51 7.84 11.65 10.14
N ILE A 52 7.02 12.36 9.37
CA ILE A 52 5.56 12.18 9.37
C ILE A 52 5.19 10.83 8.75
N VAL A 53 5.86 10.42 7.67
CA VAL A 53 5.67 9.08 7.07
C VAL A 53 5.93 8.00 8.12
N LYS A 54 7.01 8.12 8.88
CA LYS A 54 7.34 7.18 9.97
C LYS A 54 6.26 7.18 11.05
N LEU A 55 5.86 8.34 11.56
CA LEU A 55 4.81 8.46 12.58
C LEU A 55 3.49 7.81 12.14
N LEU A 56 3.05 8.06 10.92
CA LEU A 56 1.82 7.48 10.38
C LEU A 56 1.91 5.95 10.25
N LEU A 57 3.05 5.42 9.78
CA LEU A 57 3.27 3.98 9.67
C LEU A 57 3.31 3.30 11.05
N GLU A 58 3.91 3.94 12.05
CA GLU A 58 3.93 3.46 13.45
C GLU A 58 2.53 3.43 14.08
N GLN A 59 1.62 4.33 13.65
CA GLN A 59 0.21 4.31 14.05
C GLN A 59 -0.66 3.34 13.24
N GLY A 60 -0.07 2.55 12.34
CA GLY A 60 -0.79 1.53 11.57
C GLY A 60 -1.51 2.05 10.33
N ALA A 61 -1.07 3.19 9.76
CA ALA A 61 -1.59 3.66 8.49
C ALA A 61 -1.43 2.60 7.38
N ASP A 62 -2.48 2.41 6.58
CA ASP A 62 -2.48 1.46 5.48
C ASP A 62 -1.68 2.01 4.30
N ARG A 63 -0.54 1.38 4.08
CA ARG A 63 0.41 1.69 3.01
C ARG A 63 0.03 1.12 1.64
N TRP A 64 -1.09 0.40 1.53
CA TRP A 64 -1.54 -0.24 0.29
C TRP A 64 -2.76 0.43 -0.35
N ILE A 65 -3.39 1.40 0.32
CA ILE A 65 -4.48 2.18 -0.25
C ILE A 65 -3.97 2.88 -1.50
N LYS A 66 -4.74 2.79 -2.58
CA LYS A 66 -4.42 3.47 -3.83
C LYS A 66 -5.22 4.74 -4.00
N ASN A 67 -4.57 5.79 -4.45
CA ASN A 67 -5.24 7.05 -4.78
C ASN A 67 -5.91 7.02 -6.16
N ARG A 68 -6.45 8.18 -6.59
CA ARG A 68 -7.12 8.33 -7.90
C ARG A 68 -6.23 8.01 -9.10
N TYR A 69 -4.91 8.03 -8.91
CA TYR A 69 -3.91 7.71 -9.94
C TYR A 69 -3.46 6.24 -9.87
N ASN A 70 -4.14 5.42 -9.05
CA ASN A 70 -3.81 4.01 -8.82
C ASN A 70 -2.42 3.80 -8.20
N MET A 71 -1.88 4.83 -7.52
CA MET A 71 -0.61 4.80 -6.80
C MET A 71 -0.86 4.61 -5.31
N THR A 72 -0.05 3.77 -4.67
CA THR A 72 0.09 3.67 -3.21
C THR A 72 0.94 4.82 -2.66
N PRO A 73 0.95 5.10 -1.34
CA PRO A 73 1.83 6.10 -0.76
C PRO A 73 3.32 5.86 -1.06
N TYR A 74 3.74 4.60 -1.12
CA TYR A 74 5.09 4.21 -1.49
C TYR A 74 5.43 4.57 -2.95
N GLU A 75 4.50 4.32 -3.87
CA GLU A 75 4.65 4.64 -5.29
C GLU A 75 4.61 6.15 -5.55
N GLU A 76 3.79 6.87 -4.78
CA GLU A 76 3.67 8.34 -4.83
C GLU A 76 4.95 9.06 -4.35
N ALA A 77 5.77 8.41 -3.53
CA ALA A 77 7.02 9.00 -3.04
C ALA A 77 8.01 9.24 -4.19
N GLU A 78 8.46 10.49 -4.36
CA GLU A 78 9.46 10.83 -5.37
C GLU A 78 10.86 10.37 -4.93
N LEU A 79 11.21 10.63 -3.67
CA LEU A 79 12.58 10.47 -3.18
C LEU A 79 12.84 9.07 -2.61
N SER A 80 14.00 8.50 -2.95
CA SER A 80 14.44 7.17 -2.52
C SER A 80 14.45 7.01 -0.99
N HIS A 81 14.91 8.03 -0.27
CA HIS A 81 14.98 7.98 1.19
C HIS A 81 13.59 7.84 1.85
N ILE A 82 12.52 8.34 1.22
CA ILE A 82 11.15 8.14 1.70
C ILE A 82 10.73 6.69 1.50
N LYS A 83 11.02 6.12 0.32
CA LYS A 83 10.78 4.70 0.01
C LYS A 83 11.49 3.77 1.00
N GLU A 84 12.69 4.13 1.44
CA GLU A 84 13.42 3.36 2.45
C GLU A 84 12.68 3.26 3.79
N ILE A 85 11.94 4.29 4.21
CA ILE A 85 11.20 4.29 5.49
C ILE A 85 10.15 3.17 5.50
N PHE A 86 9.49 2.95 4.37
CA PHE A 86 8.54 1.86 4.19
C PHE A 86 9.19 0.47 4.29
N HIS A 87 10.49 0.33 4.05
CA HIS A 87 11.19 -0.94 4.20
C HIS A 87 11.78 -1.14 5.61
N LYS A 88 12.10 -0.04 6.30
CA LYS A 88 12.74 -0.05 7.63
C LYS A 88 11.75 -0.11 8.78
N THR A 89 10.52 0.34 8.58
CA THR A 89 9.46 0.24 9.59
C THR A 89 9.06 -1.22 9.75
N ASN A 90 9.06 -1.72 11.00
CA ASN A 90 8.54 -3.04 11.37
C ASN A 90 7.01 -3.07 11.24
N TYR A 91 6.51 -2.83 10.03
CA TYR A 91 5.10 -2.87 9.72
C TYR A 91 4.63 -4.33 9.79
N ILE A 92 3.98 -4.66 10.90
CA ILE A 92 3.19 -5.88 11.03
C ILE A 92 1.81 -5.50 10.50
N PRO A 93 1.39 -5.97 9.30
CA PRO A 93 0.06 -5.66 8.79
C PRO A 93 -0.97 -6.06 9.85
N PRO A 94 -2.00 -5.23 10.12
CA PRO A 94 -3.15 -5.69 10.89
C PRO A 94 -3.72 -6.88 10.12
N LEU A 95 -3.48 -8.08 10.64
CA LEU A 95 -3.88 -9.32 10.01
C LEU A 95 -5.40 -9.35 10.00
N SER A 96 -6.01 -8.94 8.89
CA SER A 96 -7.38 -9.32 8.59
C SER A 96 -7.43 -10.84 8.56
N THR A 97 -8.47 -11.43 9.16
CA THR A 97 -8.66 -12.89 9.26
C THR A 97 -8.60 -13.60 7.90
N SER A 98 -8.87 -12.90 6.80
CA SER A 98 -8.72 -13.39 5.42
C SER A 98 -7.26 -13.58 4.99
N THR A 99 -6.33 -12.75 5.47
CA THR A 99 -4.90 -12.81 5.12
C THR A 99 -4.19 -13.94 5.86
N VAL A 100 -4.58 -14.23 7.11
CA VAL A 100 -4.08 -15.39 7.86
C VAL A 100 -4.40 -16.69 7.11
N HIS A 101 -5.56 -16.79 6.47
CA HIS A 101 -5.94 -17.99 5.73
C HIS A 101 -5.07 -18.19 4.47
N ALA A 102 -4.71 -17.12 3.75
CA ALA A 102 -3.80 -17.19 2.61
C ALA A 102 -2.35 -17.50 3.05
N TYR A 103 -1.90 -16.89 4.14
CA TYR A 103 -0.56 -17.12 4.69
C TYR A 103 -0.41 -18.52 5.31
N VAL A 104 -1.41 -19.00 6.06
CA VAL A 104 -1.47 -20.38 6.58
C VAL A 104 -1.58 -21.39 5.45
N LYS A 105 -2.32 -21.10 4.37
CA LYS A 105 -2.33 -21.95 3.16
C LYS A 105 -0.94 -22.03 2.52
N LEU A 106 -0.23 -20.91 2.41
CA LEU A 106 1.13 -20.87 1.90
C LEU A 106 2.08 -21.69 2.78
N LEU A 107 2.05 -21.50 4.10
CA LEU A 107 2.89 -22.24 5.05
C LEU A 107 2.55 -23.74 5.11
N HIS A 108 1.27 -24.11 5.02
CA HIS A 108 0.82 -25.51 4.99
C HIS A 108 1.19 -26.20 3.67
N ALA A 109 1.16 -25.48 2.54
CA ALA A 109 1.62 -25.99 1.26
C ALA A 109 3.14 -26.23 1.24
N ILE A 110 3.91 -25.31 1.85
CA ILE A 110 5.37 -25.45 1.99
C ILE A 110 5.73 -26.63 2.90
N LYS A 111 4.99 -26.86 3.99
CA LYS A 111 5.26 -27.95 4.95
C LYS A 111 4.89 -29.35 4.45
N ASN A 112 4.06 -29.46 3.41
CA ASN A 112 3.53 -30.74 2.88
C ASN A 112 4.04 -31.10 1.47
N GLU A 113 5.12 -30.47 0.98
CA GLU A 113 5.79 -30.80 -0.30
C GLU A 113 4.85 -30.87 -1.54
N LEU A 114 3.72 -30.17 -1.51
CA LEU A 114 2.77 -30.18 -2.64
C LEU A 114 3.07 -29.03 -3.61
N LEU A 115 3.91 -29.40 -4.58
CA LEU A 115 4.14 -28.86 -5.93
C LEU A 115 5.22 -27.77 -6.15
N PRO A 116 6.00 -27.90 -7.26
CA PRO A 116 7.19 -27.10 -7.52
C PRO A 116 6.85 -25.73 -8.10
N VAL A 117 7.52 -24.71 -7.57
CA VAL A 117 7.41 -23.29 -7.88
C VAL A 117 8.19 -22.95 -9.17
N VAL A 118 7.80 -23.55 -10.29
CA VAL A 118 8.34 -23.20 -11.62
C VAL A 118 7.20 -23.24 -12.61
N ASP A 119 6.56 -22.08 -12.78
CA ASP A 119 6.26 -21.47 -14.08
C ASP A 119 5.03 -20.54 -14.06
N LEU A 120 5.15 -19.40 -13.38
CA LEU A 120 4.19 -18.28 -13.51
C LEU A 120 4.58 -17.29 -14.62
N ARG A 121 5.84 -17.28 -15.09
CA ARG A 121 6.32 -16.32 -16.11
C ARG A 121 6.16 -16.80 -17.56
N GLN A 122 6.29 -18.10 -17.84
CA GLN A 122 6.22 -18.66 -19.20
C GLN A 122 4.76 -18.85 -19.64
N ASN A 123 3.85 -19.09 -18.69
CA ASN A 123 2.40 -19.21 -18.95
C ASN A 123 1.73 -17.90 -19.40
N MET A 124 2.27 -16.73 -19.04
CA MET A 124 1.73 -15.45 -19.52
C MET A 124 2.22 -15.08 -20.93
N LYS A 125 3.39 -15.57 -21.37
CA LYS A 125 3.91 -15.31 -22.74
C LYS A 125 3.21 -16.15 -23.81
N SER A 126 2.81 -17.38 -23.50
CA SER A 126 2.19 -18.30 -24.47
C SER A 126 0.76 -17.91 -24.90
N LYS A 127 0.07 -17.09 -24.10
CA LYS A 127 -1.28 -16.59 -24.42
C LYS A 127 -1.31 -15.46 -25.46
N ILE A 128 -0.21 -14.71 -25.64
CA ILE A 128 -0.17 -13.55 -26.55
C ILE A 128 -0.02 -13.99 -28.02
N VAL A 129 0.66 -15.11 -28.29
CA VAL A 129 0.90 -15.59 -29.67
C VAL A 129 -0.34 -16.26 -30.29
N ARG A 130 -1.27 -16.79 -29.49
CA ARG A 130 -2.42 -17.55 -29.99
C ARG A 130 -3.63 -16.69 -30.41
N HIS A 131 -3.59 -15.37 -30.22
CA HIS A 131 -4.71 -14.48 -30.55
C HIS A 131 -4.66 -13.88 -31.98
N GLN A 132 -3.69 -14.25 -32.83
CA GLN A 132 -3.62 -13.78 -34.23
C GLN A 132 -3.87 -14.86 -35.29
N SER A 133 -4.32 -16.06 -34.91
CA SER A 133 -4.57 -17.15 -35.87
C SER A 133 -5.85 -17.93 -35.57
N ASN A 134 -7.00 -17.24 -35.58
CA ASN A 134 -8.31 -17.86 -35.85
C ASN A 134 -9.33 -16.81 -36.33
N THR A 135 -9.05 -16.20 -37.48
CA THR A 135 -10.07 -15.75 -38.43
C THR A 135 -9.85 -16.53 -39.71
N GLN A 136 -10.37 -17.76 -39.77
CA GLN A 136 -10.71 -18.45 -41.01
C GLN A 136 -11.60 -19.66 -40.66
N ASN A 137 -12.83 -19.61 -41.19
CA ASN A 137 -13.81 -20.69 -41.38
C ASN A 137 -14.62 -21.09 -40.14
N GLU A 138 -15.85 -20.60 -40.03
CA GLU A 138 -17.03 -21.18 -40.70
C GLU A 138 -17.94 -20.05 -41.21
#